data_AF-A0A363NJR4-F1
#
_entry.id   AF-A0A363NJR4-F1
#
_cell.length_a   1.000
_cell.length_b   1.000
_cell.length_c   1.000
_cell.angle_alpha   90.00
_cell.angle_beta   90.00
_cell.angle_gamma   90.00
#
_symmetry.space_group_name_H-M   'P 1'
#
loop_
_entity.id
_entity.type
_entity.pdbx_description
1 polymer ?
#
loop_
_entity_poly.entity_id
_entity_poly.type
_entity_poly.pdbx_seq_one_letter_code
_entity_poly.pdbx_strand_id
1 'polypeptide(L)'
;MMVMGVLAAIFEQQGTGAVQLKEQPAYGSDRLGTFYRLGSNYQYTITDHVGNTRIVINRNKTAGGAADIVYYADYYPFGMEARSGGIENRFGYQGLYAEKDKETGWNNFELRNYDAAIGRWLTTDPYGQYHLMLGWEIIR
;
A
#
# COMPACT_ATOMS: atom_id res chain seq x y z
N MET A 1 -3.31 7.08 24.34
CA MET A 1 -2.98 7.85 23.12
C MET A 1 -1.85 7.11 22.43
N MET A 2 -2.18 6.31 21.42
CA MET A 2 -1.18 5.54 20.67
C MET A 2 -0.52 6.50 19.68
N VAL A 3 0.81 6.60 19.73
CA VAL A 3 1.58 7.36 18.74
C VAL A 3 1.74 6.47 17.52
N MET A 4 1.07 6.81 16.43
CA MET A 4 1.24 6.14 15.14
C MET A 4 2.66 6.43 14.63
N GLY A 5 3.45 5.37 14.43
CA GLY A 5 4.78 5.49 13.85
C GLY A 5 4.71 5.57 12.33
N VAL A 6 5.32 6.58 11.72
CA VAL A 6 5.43 6.66 10.26
C VAL A 6 6.72 5.95 9.82
N LEU A 7 6.63 5.07 8.81
CA LEU A 7 7.79 4.33 8.28
C LEU A 7 8.82 5.30 7.68
N ALA A 8 9.99 5.42 8.30
CA ALA A 8 11.04 6.33 7.82
C ALA A 8 11.89 5.71 6.68
N ALA A 9 12.29 4.46 6.82
CA ALA A 9 13.11 3.74 5.84
C ALA A 9 13.11 2.23 6.10
N ILE A 10 13.35 1.44 5.06
CA ILE A 10 13.59 0.00 5.11
C ILE A 10 15.04 -0.24 4.71
N PHE A 11 15.75 -1.00 5.55
CA PHE A 11 17.11 -1.44 5.28
C PHE A 11 17.13 -2.95 5.08
N GLU A 12 18.05 -3.43 4.27
CA GLU A 12 18.24 -4.85 4.01
C GLU A 12 19.73 -5.21 4.07
N GLN A 13 20.01 -6.38 4.61
CA GLN A 13 21.34 -6.98 4.62
C GLN A 13 21.34 -8.16 3.66
N GLN A 14 22.21 -8.14 2.65
CA GLN A 14 22.40 -9.28 1.77
C GLN A 14 23.57 -10.14 2.26
N GLY A 15 23.24 -11.33 2.77
CA GLY A 15 24.22 -12.28 3.30
C GLY A 15 24.99 -11.70 4.50
N THR A 16 26.31 -11.83 4.49
CA THR A 16 27.22 -11.29 5.51
C THR A 16 27.66 -9.84 5.25
N GLY A 17 27.11 -9.19 4.22
CA GLY A 17 27.46 -7.82 3.85
C GLY A 17 26.99 -6.75 4.85
N ALA A 18 27.35 -5.50 4.61
CA ALA A 18 26.84 -4.37 5.38
C ALA A 18 25.35 -4.13 5.11
N VAL A 19 24.61 -3.70 6.12
CA VAL A 19 23.21 -3.25 5.98
C VAL A 19 23.16 -2.04 5.04
N GLN A 20 22.29 -2.09 4.04
CA GLN A 20 22.11 -1.01 3.07
C GLN A 20 20.67 -0.50 3.10
N LEU A 21 20.48 0.78 2.79
CA LEU A 21 19.14 1.33 2.56
C LEU A 21 18.51 0.60 1.37
N LYS A 22 17.28 0.12 1.52
CA LYS A 22 16.51 -0.52 0.45
C LYS A 22 15.46 0.44 -0.09
N GLU A 23 14.61 0.95 0.80
CA GLU A 23 13.46 1.80 0.48
C GLU A 23 13.41 2.99 1.44
N GLN A 24 13.13 4.18 0.92
CA GLN A 24 12.87 5.36 1.72
C GLN A 24 11.58 6.02 1.22
N PRO A 25 10.47 5.91 1.96
CA PRO A 25 9.24 6.61 1.62
C PRO A 25 9.43 8.13 1.61
N ALA A 26 8.71 8.80 0.72
CA ALA A 26 8.62 10.26 0.64
C ALA A 26 7.21 10.70 1.06
N TYR A 27 7.14 11.60 2.04
CA TYR A 27 5.88 12.09 2.61
C TYR A 27 5.66 13.57 2.32
N GLY A 28 4.39 13.93 2.11
CA GLY A 28 3.86 15.29 2.17
C GLY A 28 2.83 15.36 3.30
N SER A 29 1.56 15.66 2.98
CA SER A 29 0.43 15.39 3.88
C SER A 29 0.21 13.89 4.09
N ASP A 30 0.41 13.12 3.02
CA ASP A 30 0.35 11.66 2.96
C ASP A 30 1.59 11.12 2.23
N ARG A 31 1.74 9.79 2.15
CA ARG A 31 2.84 9.19 1.38
C ARG A 31 2.67 9.48 -0.12
N LEU A 32 3.64 10.20 -0.68
CA LEU A 32 3.67 10.57 -2.10
C LEU A 32 4.32 9.50 -2.98
N GLY A 33 5.21 8.70 -2.41
CA GLY A 33 5.98 7.71 -3.15
C GLY A 33 7.09 7.08 -2.33
N THR A 34 7.96 6.35 -3.02
CA THR A 34 9.08 5.63 -2.43
C THR A 34 10.33 5.78 -3.29
N PHE A 35 11.45 6.10 -2.64
CA PHE A 35 12.77 5.98 -3.24
C PHE A 35 13.29 4.56 -3.06
N TYR A 36 13.62 3.91 -4.17
CA TYR A 36 14.31 2.63 -4.19
C TYR A 36 15.80 2.88 -4.40
N ARG A 37 16.61 2.47 -3.42
CA ARG A 37 18.06 2.68 -3.47
C ARG A 37 18.68 1.90 -4.62
N LEU A 38 18.24 0.65 -4.81
CA LEU A 38 18.60 -0.16 -5.96
C LEU A 38 17.95 0.44 -7.21
N GLY A 39 18.75 0.73 -8.23
CA GLY A 39 18.29 1.43 -9.43
C GLY A 39 18.14 2.94 -9.28
N SER A 40 18.38 3.50 -8.08
CA SER A 40 18.32 4.95 -7.80
C SER A 40 17.06 5.62 -8.35
N ASN A 41 15.91 5.00 -8.09
CA ASN A 41 14.65 5.35 -8.72
C ASN A 41 13.63 5.84 -7.71
N TYR A 42 12.89 6.88 -8.08
CA TYR A 42 11.73 7.34 -7.31
C TYR A 42 10.48 6.83 -8.01
N GLN A 43 9.60 6.19 -7.24
CA GLN A 43 8.25 5.85 -7.68
C GLN A 43 7.25 6.74 -6.97
N TYR A 44 6.27 7.24 -7.70
CA TYR A 44 5.20 8.08 -7.17
C TYR A 44 3.87 7.35 -7.26
N THR A 45 3.08 7.49 -6.21
CA THR A 45 1.77 6.84 -6.08
C THR A 45 0.67 7.86 -6.31
N ILE A 46 -0.27 7.53 -7.19
CA ILE A 46 -1.47 8.30 -7.44
C ILE A 46 -2.62 7.57 -6.76
N THR A 47 -3.24 8.23 -5.80
CA THR A 47 -4.36 7.70 -5.03
C THR A 47 -5.69 8.32 -5.45
N ASP A 48 -6.79 7.62 -5.18
CA ASP A 48 -8.12 8.20 -5.27
C ASP A 48 -8.53 8.93 -3.97
N HIS A 49 -9.76 9.48 -3.97
CA HIS A 49 -10.32 10.23 -2.85
C HIS A 49 -10.51 9.45 -1.54
N VAL A 50 -10.41 8.11 -1.57
CA VAL A 50 -10.47 7.24 -0.39
C VAL A 50 -9.12 6.57 -0.11
N GLY A 51 -8.05 7.04 -0.77
CA GLY A 51 -6.68 6.59 -0.50
C GLY A 51 -6.26 5.31 -1.22
N ASN A 52 -7.08 4.72 -2.10
CA ASN A 52 -6.66 3.54 -2.86
C ASN A 52 -5.61 3.92 -3.90
N THR A 53 -4.56 3.13 -4.01
CA THR A 53 -3.52 3.30 -5.04
C THR A 53 -4.06 2.93 -6.41
N ARG A 54 -4.24 3.92 -7.29
CA ARG A 54 -4.72 3.68 -8.67
C ARG A 54 -3.58 3.46 -9.64
N ILE A 55 -2.49 4.20 -9.49
CA ILE A 55 -1.35 4.14 -10.41
C ILE A 55 -0.06 4.35 -9.62
N VAL A 56 0.99 3.61 -9.98
CA VAL A 56 2.37 3.90 -9.57
C VAL A 56 3.18 4.17 -10.83
N ILE A 57 3.95 5.25 -10.82
CA ILE A 57 4.80 5.66 -11.94
C ILE A 57 6.25 5.81 -11.51
N ASN A 58 7.19 5.53 -12.39
CA ASN A 58 8.58 5.93 -12.21
C ASN A 58 8.72 7.45 -12.42
N ARG A 59 9.70 8.05 -11.75
CA ARG A 59 10.07 9.47 -11.92
C ARG A 59 10.45 9.78 -13.35
N ASN A 60 11.18 8.86 -13.99
CA ASN A 60 11.63 9.04 -15.36
C ASN A 60 10.50 8.67 -16.32
N LYS A 61 10.46 9.39 -17.46
CA LYS A 61 9.55 9.10 -18.56
C LYS A 61 10.10 7.96 -19.41
N THR A 62 9.23 7.31 -20.17
CA THR A 62 9.65 6.39 -21.22
C THR A 62 10.39 7.15 -22.33
N ALA A 63 11.12 6.45 -23.21
CA ALA A 63 11.84 7.08 -24.32
C ALA A 63 10.94 7.91 -25.25
N GLY A 64 9.65 7.53 -25.35
CA GLY A 64 8.64 8.28 -26.11
C GLY A 64 8.03 9.49 -25.38
N GLY A 65 8.53 9.82 -24.18
CA GLY A 65 8.06 10.96 -23.38
C GLY A 65 6.77 10.72 -22.60
N ALA A 66 6.21 9.51 -22.62
CA ALA A 66 5.05 9.14 -21.81
C ALA A 66 5.45 8.85 -20.36
N ALA A 67 4.46 8.88 -19.45
CA ALA A 67 4.67 8.40 -18.08
C ALA A 67 5.03 6.91 -18.08
N ASP A 68 6.04 6.54 -17.31
CA ASP A 68 6.46 5.15 -17.16
C ASP A 68 5.65 4.51 -16.02
N ILE A 69 4.61 3.76 -16.38
CA ILE A 69 3.65 3.16 -15.45
C ILE A 69 4.22 1.82 -14.95
N VAL A 70 4.41 1.74 -13.65
CA VAL A 70 4.90 0.54 -12.95
C VAL A 70 3.75 -0.39 -12.55
N TYR A 71 2.68 0.20 -12.04
CA TYR A 71 1.50 -0.51 -11.54
C TYR A 71 0.26 0.32 -11.81
N TYR A 72 -0.86 -0.35 -12.07
CA TYR A 72 -2.17 0.29 -12.04
C TYR A 72 -3.21 -0.71 -11.52
N ALA A 73 -4.25 -0.19 -10.86
CA ALA A 73 -5.36 -1.00 -10.40
C ALA A 73 -6.68 -0.22 -10.28
N ASP A 74 -7.76 -0.92 -10.61
CA ASP A 74 -9.13 -0.54 -10.36
C ASP A 74 -9.74 -1.47 -9.32
N TYR A 75 -10.43 -0.90 -8.34
CA TYR A 75 -11.05 -1.65 -7.24
C TYR A 75 -12.57 -1.61 -7.31
N TYR A 76 -13.20 -2.74 -7.00
CA TYR A 76 -14.59 -2.78 -6.57
C TYR A 76 -14.77 -2.05 -5.21
N PRO A 77 -16.00 -1.68 -4.83
CA PRO A 77 -16.24 -0.92 -3.60
C PRO A 77 -15.60 -1.51 -2.32
N PHE A 78 -15.52 -2.84 -2.25
CA PHE A 78 -14.97 -3.57 -1.11
C PHE A 78 -13.47 -3.87 -1.21
N GLY A 79 -12.77 -3.32 -2.19
CA GLY A 79 -11.32 -3.43 -2.30
C GLY A 79 -10.80 -4.62 -3.09
N MET A 80 -11.68 -5.45 -3.66
CA MET A 80 -11.27 -6.47 -4.61
C MET A 80 -10.79 -5.78 -5.89
N GLU A 81 -9.63 -6.17 -6.40
CA GLU A 81 -9.11 -5.66 -7.67
C GLU A 81 -10.01 -6.13 -8.83
N ALA A 82 -10.68 -5.19 -9.48
CA ALA A 82 -11.47 -5.42 -10.69
C ALA A 82 -10.55 -5.56 -11.91
N ARG A 83 -9.47 -4.78 -11.94
CA ARG A 83 -8.45 -4.80 -12.98
C ARG A 83 -7.13 -4.38 -12.36
N SER A 84 -6.04 -5.05 -12.70
CA SER A 84 -4.70 -4.58 -12.35
C SER A 84 -3.67 -5.00 -13.40
N GLY A 85 -2.49 -4.41 -13.34
CA GLY A 85 -1.37 -4.78 -14.20
C GLY A 85 -0.07 -4.11 -13.80
N GLY A 86 1.04 -4.63 -14.37
CA GLY A 86 2.39 -4.19 -14.02
C GLY A 86 3.00 -5.00 -12.88
N ILE A 87 3.94 -4.40 -12.16
CA ILE A 87 4.58 -5.00 -10.98
C ILE A 87 3.67 -4.73 -9.78
N GLU A 88 3.16 -5.79 -9.16
CA GLU A 88 2.26 -5.67 -8.02
C GLU A 88 2.83 -4.79 -6.90
N ASN A 89 2.03 -3.82 -6.49
CA ASN A 89 2.35 -2.92 -5.39
C ASN A 89 1.85 -3.50 -4.06
N ARG A 90 2.63 -3.34 -2.98
CA ARG A 90 2.25 -3.77 -1.62
C ARG A 90 1.05 -2.99 -1.08
N PHE A 91 0.96 -1.72 -1.46
CA PHE A 91 0.00 -0.77 -0.92
C PHE A 91 -1.08 -0.48 -1.98
N GLY A 92 -2.13 -1.28 -1.98
CA GLY A 92 -3.21 -1.20 -2.95
C GLY A 92 -4.44 -0.49 -2.39
N TYR A 93 -5.45 -1.30 -2.04
CA TYR A 93 -6.65 -0.84 -1.35
C TYR A 93 -6.30 -0.18 -0.02
N GLN A 94 -6.91 0.97 0.29
CA GLN A 94 -6.61 1.79 1.49
C GLN A 94 -5.15 2.29 1.60
N GLY A 95 -4.36 2.15 0.55
CA GLY A 95 -3.06 2.81 0.43
C GLY A 95 -2.10 2.41 1.54
N LEU A 96 -1.63 3.39 2.33
CA LEU A 96 -0.64 3.18 3.38
C LEU A 96 -1.19 2.39 4.58
N TYR A 97 -2.50 2.41 4.79
CA TYR A 97 -3.14 1.81 5.96
C TYR A 97 -3.33 0.30 5.84
N ALA A 98 -3.14 -0.25 4.64
CA ALA A 98 -3.24 -1.69 4.41
C ALA A 98 -2.14 -2.20 3.47
N GLU A 99 -1.56 -3.33 3.85
CA GLU A 99 -0.65 -4.09 3.00
C GLU A 99 -1.36 -5.32 2.46
N LYS A 100 -1.36 -5.48 1.13
CA LYS A 100 -1.95 -6.66 0.49
C LYS A 100 -1.02 -7.85 0.63
N ASP A 101 -1.51 -8.92 1.24
CA ASP A 101 -0.86 -10.22 1.23
C ASP A 101 -1.18 -10.95 -0.08
N LYS A 102 -0.12 -11.42 -0.75
CA LYS A 102 -0.21 -12.07 -2.06
C LYS A 102 -0.67 -13.52 -1.95
N GLU A 103 -0.37 -14.18 -0.84
CA GLU A 103 -0.68 -15.61 -0.67
C GLU A 103 -2.16 -15.81 -0.33
N THR A 104 -2.70 -14.95 0.53
CA THR A 104 -4.09 -15.02 0.99
C THR A 104 -5.03 -14.10 0.21
N GLY A 105 -4.51 -13.02 -0.39
CA GLY A 105 -5.32 -11.98 -1.00
C GLY A 105 -5.97 -11.01 0.01
N TRP A 106 -5.62 -11.14 1.29
CA TRP A 106 -6.13 -10.28 2.36
C TRP A 106 -5.41 -8.94 2.41
N ASN A 107 -6.09 -7.94 2.95
CA ASN A 107 -5.49 -6.64 3.25
C ASN A 107 -5.22 -6.59 4.76
N ASN A 108 -3.95 -6.50 5.13
CA ASN A 108 -3.49 -6.46 6.50
C ASN A 108 -3.44 -5.00 6.96
N PHE A 109 -4.29 -4.65 7.92
CA PHE A 109 -4.25 -3.40 8.65
C PHE A 109 -3.55 -3.62 9.98
N GLU A 110 -3.13 -2.54 10.65
CA GLU A 110 -2.33 -2.63 11.89
C GLU A 110 -2.92 -3.55 12.96
N LEU A 111 -4.25 -3.60 13.06
CA LEU A 111 -4.96 -4.35 14.12
C LEU A 111 -5.71 -5.58 13.62
N ARG A 112 -6.04 -5.64 12.32
CA ARG A 112 -6.95 -6.66 11.77
C ARG A 112 -6.66 -6.94 10.30
N ASN A 113 -6.98 -8.16 9.90
CA ASN A 113 -6.97 -8.56 8.49
C ASN A 113 -8.37 -8.41 7.89
N TYR A 114 -8.42 -7.94 6.66
CA TYR A 114 -9.65 -7.68 5.91
C TYR A 114 -9.67 -8.51 4.63
N ASP A 115 -10.76 -9.25 4.44
CA ASP A 115 -11.00 -10.01 3.23
C ASP A 115 -11.89 -9.19 2.28
N ALA A 116 -11.28 -8.78 1.17
CA ALA A 116 -11.93 -7.97 0.15
C ALA A 116 -12.93 -8.75 -0.71
N ALA A 117 -12.86 -10.08 -0.76
CA ALA A 117 -13.78 -10.90 -1.54
C ALA A 117 -15.18 -10.94 -0.89
N ILE A 118 -15.23 -10.96 0.45
CA ILE A 118 -16.48 -10.93 1.21
C ILE A 118 -16.81 -9.56 1.81
N GLY A 119 -15.86 -8.63 1.75
CA GLY A 119 -16.01 -7.26 2.23
C GLY A 119 -16.08 -7.15 3.76
N ARG A 120 -15.29 -7.95 4.49
CA ARG A 120 -15.37 -8.04 5.97
C ARG A 120 -14.02 -8.20 6.64
N TRP A 121 -13.97 -7.77 7.90
CA TRP A 121 -12.87 -8.07 8.82
C TRP A 121 -12.88 -9.55 9.20
N LEU A 122 -11.71 -10.16 9.36
CA LEU A 122 -11.57 -11.56 9.77
C LEU A 122 -11.67 -11.76 11.29
N THR A 123 -11.55 -10.68 12.05
CA THR A 123 -11.63 -10.67 13.51
C THR A 123 -12.52 -9.53 14.01
N THR A 124 -13.05 -9.68 15.22
CA THR A 124 -13.76 -8.61 15.93
C THR A 124 -12.81 -7.48 16.32
N ASP A 125 -13.32 -6.27 16.48
CA ASP A 125 -12.52 -5.11 16.91
C ASP A 125 -11.91 -5.36 18.31
N PRO A 126 -10.57 -5.30 18.47
CA PRO A 126 -9.89 -5.54 19.75
C PRO A 126 -10.32 -4.58 20.85
N TYR A 127 -10.70 -3.34 20.50
CA TYR A 127 -11.14 -2.33 21.46
C TYR A 127 -12.65 -2.36 21.73
N GLY A 128 -13.39 -3.23 21.04
CA GLY A 128 -14.84 -3.34 21.17
C GLY A 128 -15.60 -2.04 20.87
N GLN A 129 -14.95 -1.08 20.19
CA GLN A 129 -15.56 0.19 19.79
C GLN A 129 -16.63 -0.05 18.74
N TYR A 130 -16.47 -1.11 17.94
CA TYR A 130 -17.45 -1.53 16.96
C TYR A 130 -17.88 -2.98 17.21
N HIS A 131 -19.17 -3.15 17.50
CA HIS A 131 -19.76 -4.45 17.85
C HIS A 131 -19.98 -5.37 16.64
N LEU A 132 -19.85 -4.85 15.41
CA LEU A 132 -20.23 -5.55 14.18
C LEU A 132 -19.04 -5.74 13.23
N MET A 133 -18.86 -6.98 12.79
CA MET A 133 -17.92 -7.43 11.74
C MET A 133 -18.25 -6.86 10.33
N LEU A 134 -19.31 -6.05 10.24
CA LEU A 134 -19.94 -5.55 9.00
C LEU A 134 -19.75 -4.04 8.75
N GLY A 135 -19.09 -3.31 9.65
CA GLY A 135 -19.04 -1.85 9.59
C GLY A 135 -18.02 -1.31 8.57
N TRP A 136 -18.52 -0.67 7.51
CA TRP A 136 -17.71 0.05 6.51
C TRP A 136 -17.11 1.34 7.09
N GLU A 137 -17.55 1.76 8.29
CA GLU A 137 -17.08 2.96 8.99
C GLU A 137 -15.65 2.83 9.54
N ILE A 138 -15.06 1.63 9.56
CA ILE A 138 -13.71 1.39 10.12
C ILE A 138 -12.61 1.41 9.04
N ILE A 139 -12.95 1.80 7.82
CA ILE A 139 -12.03 1.87 6.68
C ILE A 139 -11.55 3.33 6.47
N ARG A 140 -11.59 4.17 7.51
CA ARG A 140 -11.05 5.54 7.49
C ARG A 140 -10.31 5.86 8.78
#